data_AF-A0A1I6HQ92-F1
#
_entry.id   AF-A0A1I6HQ92-F1
#
_cell.length_a   1.000
_cell.length_b   1.000
_cell.length_c   1.000
_cell.angle_alpha   90.00
_cell.angle_beta   90.00
_cell.angle_gamma   90.00
#
_symmetry.space_group_name_H-M   'P 1'
#
loop_
_entity.id
_entity.type
_entity.pdbx_description
1 polymer ?
#
loop_
_entity_poly.entity_id
_entity_poly.type
_entity_poly.pdbx_seq_one_letter_code
_entity_poly.pdbx_strand_id
1 'polypeptide(L)'
;MIQMNQTEETREFIAAVLEEDGEAATSTIRRRTELTEGQLQYQFRKLERHGYIEIERSQIPSRSGVRMKVAVIPDEKMREAKRLISHDRQPARTKVDVVELAKEFDELEASIEDVQEYVSQTVYRQLAMMRWSLARVELALEDASVELNSLDGVDAKDAELKQRAKEVGV
;
A
#
# COMPACT_ATOMS: atom_id res chain seq x y z
N MET A 1 -32.43 18.40 24.59
CA MET A 1 -31.53 17.89 23.52
C MET A 1 -31.90 18.63 22.24
N ILE A 2 -31.02 19.46 21.69
CA ILE A 2 -31.33 20.22 20.46
C ILE A 2 -31.13 19.26 19.28
N GLN A 3 -32.23 18.85 18.66
CA GLN A 3 -32.21 17.95 17.50
C GLN A 3 -31.59 18.70 16.31
N MET A 4 -30.54 18.12 15.72
CA MET A 4 -29.87 18.70 14.57
C MET A 4 -30.75 18.53 13.32
N ASN A 5 -31.00 19.61 12.57
CA ASN A 5 -31.67 19.50 11.26
C ASN A 5 -30.79 18.70 10.30
N GLN A 6 -31.26 17.54 9.86
CA GLN A 6 -30.54 16.69 8.90
C GLN A 6 -30.86 17.18 7.49
N THR A 7 -29.99 18.02 6.94
CA THR A 7 -30.10 18.49 5.55
C THR A 7 -29.24 17.63 4.63
N GLU A 8 -29.47 17.70 3.32
CA GLU A 8 -28.67 16.95 2.35
C GLU A 8 -27.19 17.30 2.45
N GLU A 9 -26.86 18.58 2.66
CA GLU A 9 -25.48 19.02 2.86
C GLU A 9 -24.83 18.43 4.11
N THR A 10 -25.62 18.18 5.16
CA THR A 10 -25.12 17.52 6.38
C THR A 10 -24.81 16.05 6.11
N ARG A 11 -25.59 15.39 5.27
CA ARG A 11 -25.37 13.99 4.89
C ARG A 11 -24.17 13.85 3.97
N GLU A 12 -24.08 14.69 2.93
CA GLU A 12 -22.93 14.73 2.02
C GLU A 12 -21.62 14.96 2.78
N PHE A 13 -21.62 15.90 3.73
CA PHE A 13 -20.46 16.17 4.57
C PHE A 13 -20.06 14.93 5.39
N ILE A 14 -21.00 14.30 6.10
CA ILE A 14 -20.72 13.12 6.93
C ILE A 14 -20.33 11.92 6.07
N ALA A 15 -20.90 11.76 4.88
CA ALA A 15 -20.50 10.72 3.92
C ALA A 15 -19.06 10.89 3.48
N ALA A 16 -18.65 12.10 3.10
CA ALA A 16 -17.27 12.37 2.71
C ALA A 16 -16.25 12.10 3.81
N VAL A 17 -16.62 12.28 5.08
CA VAL A 17 -15.75 11.95 6.23
C VAL A 17 -15.71 10.45 6.49
N LEU A 18 -16.85 9.76 6.42
CA LEU A 18 -16.93 8.31 6.63
C LEU A 18 -16.21 7.49 5.54
N GLU A 19 -16.18 7.99 4.31
CA GLU A 19 -15.42 7.38 3.21
C GLU A 19 -13.89 7.47 3.40
N GLU A 20 -13.41 8.37 4.26
CA GLU A 20 -12.00 8.45 4.67
C GLU A 20 -11.81 7.89 6.09
N ASP A 21 -12.47 6.77 6.37
CA ASP A 21 -12.36 6.05 7.65
C ASP A 21 -12.71 6.90 8.90
N GLY A 22 -13.50 7.96 8.73
CA GLY A 22 -13.93 8.83 9.82
C GLY A 22 -13.05 10.07 10.04
N GLU A 23 -12.01 10.28 9.24
CA GLU A 23 -11.14 11.46 9.31
C GLU A 23 -10.94 12.09 7.92
N ALA A 24 -11.37 13.34 7.73
CA ALA A 24 -11.18 14.02 6.45
C ALA A 24 -10.78 15.49 6.57
N ALA A 25 -9.73 15.86 5.83
CA ALA A 25 -9.31 17.24 5.68
C ALA A 25 -10.33 18.06 4.85
N THR A 26 -10.43 19.36 5.11
CA THR A 26 -11.30 20.30 4.36
C THR A 26 -11.13 20.20 2.85
N SER A 27 -9.91 20.01 2.34
CA SER A 27 -9.65 19.83 0.90
C SER A 27 -10.26 18.55 0.33
N THR A 28 -10.25 17.46 1.11
CA THR A 28 -10.84 16.18 0.71
C THR A 28 -12.35 16.29 0.68
N ILE A 29 -12.96 16.85 1.73
CA ILE A 29 -14.41 17.07 1.79
C ILE A 29 -14.88 17.96 0.63
N ARG A 30 -14.16 19.06 0.35
CA ARG A 30 -14.50 19.97 -0.76
C ARG A 30 -14.37 19.32 -2.15
N ARG A 31 -13.48 18.34 -2.32
CA ARG A 31 -13.34 17.62 -3.60
C ARG A 31 -14.42 16.57 -3.79
N ARG A 32 -14.95 16.00 -2.71
CA ARG A 32 -15.94 14.93 -2.74
C ARG A 32 -17.39 15.41 -2.65
N THR A 33 -17.60 16.67 -2.31
CA THR A 33 -18.93 17.25 -2.17
C THR A 33 -19.09 18.44 -3.09
N GLU A 34 -20.33 18.78 -3.44
CA GLU A 34 -20.65 19.99 -4.20
C GLU A 34 -20.84 21.21 -3.27
N LEU A 35 -20.43 21.08 -2.00
CA LEU A 35 -20.59 22.13 -1.01
C LEU A 35 -19.70 23.33 -1.32
N THR A 36 -20.33 24.51 -1.32
CA THR A 36 -19.60 25.78 -1.35
C THR A 36 -18.80 25.98 -0.07
N GLU A 37 -17.77 26.83 -0.12
CA GLU A 37 -16.93 27.14 1.06
C GLU A 37 -17.78 27.62 2.26
N GLY A 38 -18.82 28.42 2.01
CA GLY A 38 -19.74 28.89 3.04
C GLY A 38 -20.57 27.76 3.67
N GLN A 39 -21.08 26.84 2.85
CA GLN A 39 -21.81 25.67 3.34
C GLN A 39 -20.90 24.73 4.12
N LEU A 40 -19.70 24.45 3.61
CA LEU A 40 -18.72 23.61 4.26
C LEU A 40 -18.32 24.17 5.64
N GLN A 41 -18.00 25.46 5.73
CA GLN A 41 -17.69 26.12 6.99
C GLN A 41 -18.89 26.14 7.96
N TYR A 42 -20.12 26.24 7.44
CA TYR A 42 -21.32 26.10 8.25
C TYR A 42 -21.50 24.67 8.79
N GLN A 43 -21.30 23.63 7.97
CA GLN A 43 -21.40 22.23 8.38
C GLN A 43 -20.35 21.88 9.43
N PHE A 44 -19.10 22.31 9.26
CA PHE A 44 -18.06 22.18 10.30
C PHE A 44 -18.54 22.70 11.66
N ARG A 45 -19.04 23.95 11.70
CA ARG A 45 -19.51 24.58 12.95
C ARG A 45 -20.74 23.88 13.52
N LYS A 46 -21.66 23.44 12.65
CA LYS A 46 -22.91 22.79 13.04
C LYS A 46 -22.64 21.41 13.64
N LEU A 47 -21.88 20.57 12.94
CA LEU A 47 -21.59 19.20 13.36
C LEU A 47 -20.70 19.16 14.60
N GLU A 48 -19.74 20.07 14.73
CA GLU A 48 -18.94 20.24 15.94
C GLU A 48 -19.81 20.64 17.15
N ARG A 49 -20.71 21.61 16.98
CA ARG A 49 -21.64 22.04 18.05
C ARG A 49 -22.54 20.91 18.53
N HIS A 50 -22.95 20.02 17.63
CA HIS A 50 -23.77 18.86 17.96
C HIS A 50 -22.95 17.64 18.37
N GLY A 51 -21.61 17.75 18.40
CA GLY A 51 -20.69 16.70 18.83
C GLY A 51 -20.66 15.51 17.88
N TYR A 52 -20.98 15.67 16.60
CA TYR A 52 -20.86 14.61 15.59
C TYR A 52 -19.45 14.51 15.00
N ILE A 53 -18.71 15.62 15.06
CA ILE A 53 -17.31 15.69 14.65
C ILE A 53 -16.52 16.50 15.67
N GLU A 54 -15.22 16.27 15.70
CA GLU A 54 -14.21 17.13 16.29
C GLU A 54 -13.39 17.78 15.18
N ILE A 55 -12.92 19.02 15.42
CA ILE A 55 -12.10 19.75 14.46
C ILE A 55 -10.65 19.71 14.91
N GLU A 56 -9.86 18.93 14.21
CA GLU A 56 -8.41 18.93 14.36
C GLU A 56 -7.73 19.85 13.34
N ARG A 57 -6.43 20.06 13.52
CA ARG A 57 -5.57 20.75 12.54
C ARG A 57 -4.60 19.76 11.95
N SER A 58 -4.48 19.75 10.63
CA SER A 58 -3.54 18.88 9.92
C SER A 58 -2.12 19.05 10.47
N GLN A 59 -1.47 17.93 10.76
CA GLN A 59 -0.07 17.94 11.22
C GLN A 59 0.86 18.46 10.12
N ILE A 60 0.51 18.16 8.86
CA ILE A 60 1.21 18.61 7.67
C ILE A 60 0.60 19.95 7.21
N PRO A 61 1.38 21.04 7.16
CA PRO A 61 0.89 22.32 6.62
C PRO A 61 0.60 22.20 5.12
N SER A 62 -0.42 22.91 4.65
CA SER A 62 -0.69 23.01 3.20
C SER A 62 0.45 23.72 2.46
N ARG A 63 0.44 23.69 1.12
CA ARG A 63 1.40 24.43 0.28
C ARG A 63 1.47 25.94 0.60
N SER A 64 0.42 26.50 1.21
CA SER A 64 0.36 27.90 1.63
C SER A 64 0.80 28.13 3.09
N GLY A 65 1.34 27.12 3.77
CA GLY A 65 1.80 27.20 5.16
C GLY A 65 0.69 27.16 6.21
N VAL A 66 -0.58 27.21 5.81
CA VAL A 66 -1.74 27.13 6.71
C VAL A 66 -2.09 25.67 6.99
N ARG A 67 -2.21 25.30 8.28
CA ARG A 67 -2.72 23.99 8.69
C ARG A 67 -4.21 23.90 8.41
N MET A 68 -4.62 22.87 7.68
CA MET A 68 -6.01 22.69 7.25
C MET A 68 -6.84 22.13 8.40
N LYS A 69 -8.13 22.45 8.43
CA LYS A 69 -9.05 21.79 9.34
C LYS A 69 -9.26 20.35 8.91
N VAL A 70 -9.36 19.46 9.87
CA VAL A 70 -9.65 18.04 9.70
C VAL A 70 -10.89 17.74 10.53
N ALA A 71 -11.91 17.16 9.91
CA ALA A 71 -13.08 16.66 10.62
C ALA A 71 -12.79 15.22 11.03
N VAL A 72 -12.96 14.93 12.32
CA VAL A 72 -12.83 13.58 12.88
C VAL A 72 -14.18 13.20 13.49
N ILE A 73 -14.73 12.05 13.14
CA ILE A 73 -15.95 11.52 13.79
C ILE A 73 -15.50 10.71 15.01
N PRO A 74 -15.89 11.10 16.25
CA PRO A 74 -15.58 10.30 17.44
C PRO A 74 -16.14 8.88 17.34
N ASP A 75 -15.43 7.91 17.90
CA ASP A 75 -15.81 6.49 17.85
C ASP A 75 -17.22 6.25 18.41
N GLU A 76 -17.61 6.94 19.48
CA GLU A 76 -18.96 6.84 20.04
C GLU A 76 -20.06 7.34 19.08
N LYS A 77 -19.71 8.23 18.16
CA LYS A 77 -20.62 8.83 17.17
C LYS A 77 -20.59 8.15 15.82
N MET A 78 -19.62 7.29 15.56
CA MET A 78 -19.49 6.53 14.31
C MET A 78 -20.79 5.82 13.91
N ARG A 79 -21.45 5.15 14.87
CA ARG A 79 -22.74 4.48 14.64
C ARG A 79 -23.88 5.46 14.33
N GLU A 80 -23.88 6.63 14.97
CA GLU A 80 -24.90 7.65 14.74
C GLU A 80 -24.70 8.34 13.38
N ALA A 81 -23.45 8.66 13.03
CA ALA A 81 -23.05 9.22 11.75
C ALA A 81 -23.45 8.29 10.58
N LYS A 82 -23.20 6.98 10.69
CA LYS A 82 -23.64 5.99 9.68
C LYS A 82 -25.17 5.98 9.51
N ARG A 83 -25.93 6.18 10.59
CA ARG A 83 -27.40 6.24 10.53
C ARG A 83 -27.90 7.47 9.76
N LEU A 84 -27.20 8.60 9.81
CA LEU A 84 -27.58 9.84 9.10
C LEU A 84 -27.62 9.66 7.58
N ILE A 85 -26.72 8.84 7.04
CA ILE A 85 -26.65 8.55 5.60
C ILE A 85 -27.67 7.47 5.21
N SER A 86 -27.97 6.56 6.12
CA SER A 86 -28.88 5.43 5.86
C SER A 86 -30.38 5.79 5.79
N HIS A 87 -30.77 7.06 5.95
CA HIS A 87 -32.19 7.43 5.98
C HIS A 87 -32.82 7.67 4.59
N ASP A 88 -32.05 8.06 3.56
CA ASP A 88 -32.53 8.12 2.16
C ASP A 88 -32.00 6.98 1.27
N ARG A 89 -30.98 6.27 1.73
CA ARG A 89 -30.78 4.88 1.33
C ARG A 89 -31.28 4.01 2.47
N GLN A 90 -32.58 3.71 2.49
CA GLN A 90 -32.92 2.34 2.91
C GLN A 90 -32.03 1.47 2.01
N PRO A 91 -31.02 0.73 2.52
CA PRO A 91 -30.64 -0.47 1.78
C PRO A 91 -31.96 -1.21 1.72
N ALA A 92 -32.57 -1.29 0.54
CA ALA A 92 -33.79 -2.03 0.32
C ALA A 92 -33.47 -3.42 0.82
N ARG A 93 -33.81 -3.74 2.09
CA ARG A 93 -33.09 -4.70 2.93
C ARG A 93 -32.41 -5.70 2.02
N THR A 94 -31.14 -5.46 1.67
CA THR A 94 -30.45 -6.51 0.96
C THR A 94 -30.47 -7.57 2.03
N LYS A 95 -31.25 -8.62 1.81
CA LYS A 95 -31.00 -9.87 2.48
C LYS A 95 -29.56 -10.15 2.04
N VAL A 96 -28.60 -9.60 2.77
CA VAL A 96 -27.24 -10.11 2.80
C VAL A 96 -27.51 -11.47 3.40
N ASP A 97 -27.66 -12.44 2.51
CA ASP A 97 -27.78 -13.80 2.94
C ASP A 97 -26.43 -14.10 3.58
N VAL A 98 -26.39 -14.06 4.90
CA VAL A 98 -25.16 -14.27 5.68
C VAL A 98 -24.53 -15.61 5.28
N VAL A 99 -25.33 -16.52 4.73
CA VAL A 99 -24.91 -17.79 4.14
C VAL A 99 -24.15 -17.61 2.82
N GLU A 100 -24.55 -16.69 1.96
CA GLU A 100 -23.87 -16.43 0.68
C GLU A 100 -22.54 -15.69 0.91
N LEU A 101 -22.54 -14.72 1.83
CA LEU A 101 -21.30 -14.02 2.22
C LEU A 101 -20.31 -14.95 2.94
N ALA A 102 -20.80 -15.88 3.77
CA ALA A 102 -19.94 -16.90 4.39
C ALA A 102 -19.33 -17.84 3.34
N LYS A 103 -20.09 -18.23 2.31
CA LYS A 103 -19.57 -19.03 1.20
C LYS A 103 -18.51 -18.30 0.39
N GLU A 104 -18.73 -17.02 0.07
CA GLU A 104 -17.72 -16.20 -0.60
C GLU A 104 -16.45 -16.05 0.24
N PHE A 105 -16.59 -15.99 1.57
CA PHE A 105 -15.45 -15.94 2.48
C PHE A 105 -14.68 -17.27 2.53
N ASP A 106 -15.40 -18.40 2.60
CA ASP A 106 -14.82 -19.75 2.55
C ASP A 106 -14.09 -20.00 1.21
N GLU A 107 -14.68 -19.55 0.09
CA GLU A 107 -14.06 -19.63 -1.24
C GLU A 107 -12.79 -18.77 -1.35
N LEU A 108 -12.81 -17.59 -0.74
CA LEU A 108 -11.64 -16.73 -0.69
C LEU A 108 -10.53 -17.33 0.18
N GLU A 109 -10.87 -17.90 1.34
CA GLU A 109 -9.92 -18.57 2.23
C GLU A 109 -9.25 -19.76 1.52
N ALA A 110 -10.03 -20.59 0.82
CA ALA A 110 -9.51 -21.67 0.00
C ALA A 110 -8.55 -21.17 -1.10
N SER A 111 -8.88 -20.06 -1.77
CA SER A 111 -8.00 -19.49 -2.80
C SER A 111 -6.67 -18.98 -2.23
N ILE A 112 -6.67 -18.49 -1.00
CA ILE A 112 -5.46 -18.04 -0.31
C ILE A 112 -4.59 -19.25 0.05
N GLU A 113 -5.20 -20.34 0.54
CA GLU A 113 -4.50 -21.60 0.80
C GLU A 113 -3.86 -22.16 -0.47
N ASP A 114 -4.58 -22.19 -1.60
CA ASP A 114 -4.06 -22.64 -2.90
C ASP A 114 -2.86 -21.81 -3.37
N VAL A 115 -2.92 -20.49 -3.21
CA VAL A 115 -1.80 -19.59 -3.55
C VAL A 115 -0.61 -19.85 -2.65
N GLN A 116 -0.83 -20.03 -1.34
CA GLN A 116 0.24 -20.34 -0.39
C GLN A 116 0.89 -21.69 -0.69
N GLU A 117 0.11 -22.71 -1.06
CA GLU A 117 0.61 -24.02 -1.45
C GLU A 117 1.44 -23.92 -2.74
N TYR A 118 0.94 -23.21 -3.76
CA TYR A 118 1.65 -23.01 -5.02
C TYR A 118 2.99 -22.29 -4.82
N VAL A 119 3.01 -21.20 -4.05
CA VAL A 119 4.24 -20.47 -3.70
C VAL A 119 5.21 -21.38 -2.95
N SER A 120 4.70 -22.17 -2.00
CA SER A 120 5.53 -23.02 -1.16
C SER A 120 6.15 -24.19 -1.93
N GLN A 121 5.35 -24.89 -2.72
CA GLN A 121 5.80 -26.11 -3.41
C GLN A 121 6.57 -25.81 -4.70
N THR A 122 6.16 -24.77 -5.43
CA THR A 122 6.72 -24.49 -6.76
C THR A 122 7.78 -23.42 -6.69
N VAL A 123 7.43 -22.24 -6.17
CA VAL A 123 8.29 -21.05 -6.24
C VAL A 123 9.51 -21.20 -5.34
N TYR A 124 9.35 -21.59 -4.06
CA TYR A 124 10.51 -21.79 -3.18
C TYR A 124 11.41 -22.94 -3.63
N ARG A 125 10.84 -24.03 -4.14
CA ARG A 125 11.62 -25.15 -4.67
C ARG A 125 12.46 -24.72 -5.88
N GLN A 126 11.88 -23.96 -6.81
CA GLN A 126 12.59 -23.43 -7.97
C GLN A 126 13.68 -22.44 -7.57
N LEU A 127 13.39 -21.51 -6.65
CA LEU A 127 14.38 -20.59 -6.09
C LEU A 127 15.56 -21.31 -5.43
N ALA A 128 15.29 -22.37 -4.66
CA ALA A 128 16.34 -23.18 -4.06
C ALA A 128 17.23 -23.83 -5.13
N MET A 129 16.62 -24.46 -6.14
CA MET A 129 17.38 -25.07 -7.25
C MET A 129 18.20 -24.04 -8.04
N MET A 130 17.62 -22.86 -8.32
CA MET A 130 18.34 -21.78 -9.00
C MET A 130 19.52 -21.29 -8.16
N ARG A 131 19.35 -21.13 -6.85
CA ARG A 131 20.45 -20.75 -5.94
C ARG A 131 21.58 -21.78 -5.93
N TRP A 132 21.26 -23.07 -5.94
CA TRP A 132 22.26 -24.14 -6.06
C TRP A 132 22.98 -24.11 -7.41
N SER A 133 22.26 -23.86 -8.51
CA SER A 133 22.88 -23.74 -9.83
C SER A 133 23.80 -22.51 -9.95
N LEU A 134 23.39 -21.38 -9.37
CA LEU A 134 24.21 -20.16 -9.34
C LEU A 134 25.50 -20.39 -8.55
N ALA A 135 25.40 -20.96 -7.34
CA ALA A 135 26.58 -21.28 -6.53
C ALA A 135 27.55 -22.23 -7.25
N ARG A 136 27.03 -23.20 -8.01
CA ARG A 136 27.87 -24.10 -8.82
C ARG A 136 28.58 -23.34 -9.96
N VAL A 137 27.88 -22.43 -10.64
CA VAL A 137 28.46 -21.65 -11.74
C VAL A 137 29.49 -20.66 -11.22
N GLU A 138 29.22 -20.01 -10.08
CA GLU A 138 30.18 -19.12 -9.40
C GLU A 138 31.47 -19.86 -9.04
N LEU A 139 31.35 -21.06 -8.46
CA LEU A 139 32.52 -21.90 -8.12
C LEU A 139 33.31 -22.31 -9.37
N ALA A 140 32.63 -22.70 -10.44
CA ALA A 140 33.29 -23.07 -11.70
C ALA A 140 33.97 -21.88 -12.37
N LEU A 141 33.39 -20.68 -12.24
CA LEU A 141 34.00 -19.44 -12.73
C LEU A 141 35.23 -19.06 -11.91
N GLU A 142 35.19 -19.23 -10.59
CA GLU A 142 36.33 -19.01 -9.70
C GLU A 142 37.48 -19.97 -10.04
N ASP A 143 37.20 -21.27 -10.20
CA ASP A 143 38.19 -22.29 -10.57
C ASP A 143 38.83 -22.02 -11.95
N ALA A 144 38.00 -21.73 -12.96
CA ALA A 144 38.49 -21.36 -14.29
C ALA A 144 39.32 -20.06 -14.28
N SER A 145 38.97 -19.10 -13.42
CA SER A 145 39.76 -17.88 -13.24
C SER A 145 41.12 -18.15 -12.57
N VAL A 146 41.18 -19.09 -11.62
CA VAL A 146 42.41 -19.52 -10.97
C VAL A 146 43.31 -20.27 -11.97
N GLU A 147 42.73 -21.14 -12.82
CA GLU A 147 43.48 -21.80 -13.90
C GLU A 147 44.05 -20.78 -14.90
N LEU A 148 43.27 -19.79 -15.33
CA LEU A 148 43.74 -18.71 -16.22
C LEU A 148 44.87 -17.90 -15.57
N ASN A 149 44.77 -17.57 -14.29
CA ASN A 149 45.82 -16.85 -13.56
C ASN A 149 47.08 -17.72 -13.33
N SER A 150 46.95 -19.05 -13.35
CA SER A 150 48.09 -19.97 -13.29
C SER A 150 48.79 -20.15 -14.65
N LEU A 151 48.09 -19.85 -15.75
CA LEU A 151 48.62 -19.84 -17.12
C LEU A 151 49.46 -18.60 -17.45
N ASP A 152 49.47 -17.55 -16.60
CA ASP A 152 50.37 -16.39 -16.72
C ASP A 152 51.88 -16.74 -16.69
N GLY A 153 52.23 -17.97 -16.29
CA GLY A 153 53.59 -18.51 -16.43
C GLY A 153 54.00 -18.82 -17.88
N VAL A 154 53.04 -18.83 -18.82
CA VAL A 154 53.30 -19.06 -20.25
C VAL A 154 53.97 -17.84 -20.87
N ASP A 155 53.59 -16.62 -20.50
CA ASP A 155 54.23 -15.40 -20.98
C ASP A 155 55.67 -15.26 -20.46
N ALA A 156 55.91 -15.67 -19.20
CA ALA A 156 57.25 -15.73 -18.64
C ALA A 156 58.13 -16.77 -19.36
N LYS A 157 57.59 -17.95 -19.69
CA LYS A 157 58.29 -18.97 -20.49
C LYS A 157 58.50 -18.55 -21.95
N ASP A 158 57.56 -17.85 -22.56
CA ASP A 158 57.70 -17.32 -23.92
C ASP A 158 58.78 -16.22 -23.99
N ALA A 159 58.85 -15.37 -22.97
CA ALA A 159 59.94 -14.40 -22.81
C ALA A 159 61.30 -15.09 -22.61
N GLU A 160 61.37 -16.13 -21.77
CA GLU A 160 62.60 -16.91 -21.57
C GLU A 160 63.05 -17.62 -22.85
N LEU A 161 62.12 -18.22 -23.61
CA LEU A 161 62.40 -18.88 -24.89
C LEU A 161 62.89 -17.88 -25.95
N LYS A 162 62.29 -16.68 -26.03
CA LYS A 162 62.75 -15.60 -26.93
C LYS A 162 64.15 -15.12 -26.56
N GLN A 163 64.48 -15.04 -25.27
CA GLN A 163 65.82 -14.66 -24.82
C GLN A 163 66.85 -15.74 -25.16
N ARG A 164 66.54 -17.02 -24.91
CA ARG A 164 67.43 -18.14 -25.28
C ARG A 164 67.63 -18.27 -26.80
N ALA A 165 66.59 -18.05 -27.60
CA ALA A 165 66.71 -18.04 -29.06
C ALA A 165 67.64 -16.92 -29.58
N LYS A 166 67.73 -15.81 -28.84
CA LYS A 166 68.61 -14.68 -29.15
C LYS A 166 70.08 -14.96 -28.78
N GLU A 167 70.31 -15.77 -27.75
CA GLU A 167 71.66 -16.16 -27.30
C GLU A 167 72.29 -17.29 -28.13
N VAL A 168 71.47 -18.16 -28.74
CA VAL A 168 71.93 -19.28 -29.60
C VAL A 168 72.15 -18.84 -31.06
N GLY A 169 71.71 -17.64 -31.44
CA GLY A 169 71.84 -17.08 -32.80
C GLY A 169 73.04 -16.15 -33.00
N VAL A 170 74.21 -16.50 -32.46
CA VAL A 170 75.51 -15.84 -32.75
C VAL A 170 76.49 -16.86 -33.32
#